data_AF-A0A453BJX0-F1
#
_entry.id   AF-A0A453BJX0-F1
#
_cell.length_a   1.000
_cell.length_b   1.000
_cell.length_c   1.000
_cell.angle_alpha   90.00
_cell.angle_beta   90.00
_cell.angle_gamma   90.00
#
_symmetry.space_group_name_H-M   'P 1'
#
loop_
_entity.id
_entity.type
_entity.pdbx_description
1 polymer ?
#
loop_
_entity_poly.entity_id
_entity_poly.type
_entity_poly.pdbx_seq_one_letter_code
_entity_poly.pdbx_strand_id
1 'polypeptide(L)'
;VALKIQKSAPEFAQAALHEIEFLSEITKRDPSNCKCTIQLIDHFKHAGPNGQHICLVFEFLGDSLLKLVQYNRYKGIGLGRVKEICRSILVGLDYLHGELGIIHSDLKLENVLLVSTIDPSKDPIRSGLKPNLERPEGNPNGEAVLNPIDKKLKMRARRVLAKLAEKRKSAAEFARSERSLDGIDMTCKIVDFGNACWADKQFTDFIQTRQYRAPEVILGAGYSFPVDMWSFACIAFELATGEMLFTPKEGHGYSEDE
;
A
#
# COMPACT_ATOMS: atom_id res chain seq x y z
N VAL A 1 -13.34 11.02 9.82
CA VAL A 1 -12.86 9.69 10.25
C VAL A 1 -13.00 8.70 9.10
N ALA A 2 -12.22 7.63 9.10
CA ALA A 2 -12.39 6.48 8.21
C ALA A 2 -12.85 5.28 9.05
N LEU A 3 -13.79 4.47 8.52
CA LEU A 3 -14.35 3.32 9.23
C LEU A 3 -14.00 2.03 8.49
N LYS A 4 -13.27 1.14 9.14
CA LYS A 4 -12.97 -0.22 8.65
C LYS A 4 -13.91 -1.19 9.36
N ILE A 5 -14.76 -1.87 8.60
CA ILE A 5 -15.71 -2.87 9.13
C ILE A 5 -15.23 -4.25 8.73
N GLN A 6 -14.86 -5.07 9.71
CA GLN A 6 -14.39 -6.42 9.47
C GLN A 6 -15.54 -7.39 9.24
N LYS A 7 -15.29 -8.43 8.44
CA LYS A 7 -16.23 -9.52 8.22
C LYS A 7 -16.54 -10.23 9.55
N SER A 8 -17.73 -10.81 9.66
CA SER A 8 -18.23 -11.40 10.90
C SER A 8 -17.66 -12.80 11.21
N ALA A 9 -16.93 -13.44 10.29
CA ALA A 9 -16.38 -14.77 10.53
C ALA A 9 -15.28 -14.73 11.62
N PRO A 10 -15.14 -15.78 12.45
CA PRO A 10 -14.25 -15.77 13.62
C PRO A 10 -12.79 -15.45 13.30
N GLU A 11 -12.25 -15.96 12.19
CA GLU A 11 -10.85 -15.70 11.80
C GLU A 11 -10.59 -14.21 11.56
N PHE A 12 -11.53 -13.49 10.92
CA PHE A 12 -11.42 -12.05 10.70
C PHE A 12 -11.57 -11.26 12.00
N ALA A 13 -12.38 -11.75 12.94
CA ALA A 13 -12.51 -11.13 14.25
C ALA A 13 -11.21 -11.25 15.05
N GLN A 14 -10.57 -12.41 15.03
CA GLN A 14 -9.27 -12.61 15.69
C GLN A 14 -8.18 -11.73 15.06
N ALA A 15 -8.09 -11.68 13.73
CA ALA A 15 -7.16 -10.80 13.03
C ALA A 15 -7.40 -9.32 13.37
N ALA A 16 -8.65 -8.90 13.47
CA ALA A 16 -9.00 -7.53 13.85
C ALA A 16 -8.57 -7.18 15.28
N LEU A 17 -8.75 -8.10 16.24
CA LEU A 17 -8.31 -7.88 17.63
C LEU A 17 -6.79 -7.78 17.72
N HIS A 18 -6.07 -8.58 16.94
CA HIS A 18 -4.61 -8.48 16.85
C HIS A 18 -4.18 -7.12 16.27
N GLU A 19 -4.83 -6.67 15.19
CA GLU A 19 -4.57 -5.35 14.61
C GLU A 19 -4.85 -4.20 15.60
N ILE A 20 -5.94 -4.30 16.38
CA ILE A 20 -6.30 -3.33 17.43
C ILE A 20 -5.22 -3.24 18.51
N GLU A 21 -4.58 -4.36 18.87
CA GLU A 21 -3.50 -4.39 19.87
C GLU A 21 -2.33 -3.49 19.46
N PHE A 22 -1.79 -3.68 18.25
CA PHE A 22 -0.71 -2.84 17.73
C PHE A 22 -1.13 -1.39 17.61
N LEU A 23 -2.28 -1.13 16.98
CA LEU A 23 -2.77 0.22 16.75
C LEU A 23 -3.00 0.99 18.06
N SER A 24 -3.48 0.30 19.11
CA SER A 24 -3.68 0.91 20.43
C SER A 24 -2.36 1.33 21.06
N GLU A 25 -1.32 0.50 20.96
CA GLU A 25 0.01 0.86 21.50
C GLU A 25 0.66 1.99 20.69
N ILE A 26 0.55 1.95 19.36
CA ILE A 26 1.02 3.00 18.44
C ILE A 26 0.39 4.35 18.80
N THR A 27 -0.94 4.40 18.94
CA THR A 27 -1.66 5.64 19.25
C THR A 27 -1.39 6.13 20.68
N LYS A 28 -1.35 5.21 21.65
CA LYS A 28 -1.11 5.55 23.06
C LYS A 28 0.24 6.23 23.28
N ARG A 29 1.28 5.82 22.54
CA ARG A 29 2.63 6.39 22.67
C ARG A 29 2.94 7.59 21.76
N ASP A 30 2.03 7.94 20.84
CA ASP A 30 2.11 9.17 20.04
C ASP A 30 0.81 10.00 20.15
N PRO A 31 0.48 10.56 21.33
CA PRO A 31 -0.71 11.40 21.50
C PRO A 31 -0.65 12.70 20.66
N SER A 32 0.54 13.12 20.25
CA SER A 32 0.77 14.27 19.38
C SER A 32 0.51 14.00 17.89
N ASN A 33 0.35 12.74 17.50
CA ASN A 33 0.18 12.31 16.11
C ASN A 33 1.29 12.82 15.16
N CYS A 34 2.54 12.80 15.63
CA CYS A 34 3.70 13.34 14.90
C CYS A 34 4.62 12.27 14.30
N LYS A 35 4.37 10.98 14.58
CA LYS A 35 5.27 9.87 14.21
C LYS A 35 4.96 9.24 12.85
N CYS A 36 4.18 9.89 11.99
CA CYS A 36 3.87 9.41 10.64
C CYS A 36 3.27 7.98 10.58
N THR A 37 2.53 7.58 11.61
CA THR A 37 1.73 6.33 11.66
C THR A 37 0.26 6.68 11.83
N ILE A 38 -0.64 5.85 11.29
CA ILE A 38 -2.09 6.04 11.44
C ILE A 38 -2.54 5.99 12.90
N GLN A 39 -3.52 6.82 13.25
CA GLN A 39 -4.15 6.81 14.57
C GLN A 39 -5.46 6.04 14.60
N LEU A 40 -5.57 5.12 15.55
CA LEU A 40 -6.84 4.48 15.92
C LEU A 40 -7.57 5.37 16.93
N ILE A 41 -8.70 5.93 16.50
CA ILE A 41 -9.52 6.83 17.32
C ILE A 41 -10.43 6.03 18.24
N ASP A 42 -11.05 4.97 17.73
CA ASP A 42 -12.02 4.15 18.47
C ASP A 42 -12.13 2.76 17.83
N HIS A 43 -12.65 1.78 18.59
CA HIS A 43 -13.05 0.49 18.06
C HIS A 43 -14.29 -0.03 18.82
N PHE A 44 -15.22 -0.65 18.09
CA PHE A 44 -16.46 -1.16 18.66
C PHE A 44 -16.97 -2.40 17.91
N LYS A 45 -17.99 -3.05 18.48
CA LYS A 45 -18.69 -4.17 17.84
C LYS A 45 -20.05 -3.72 17.33
N HIS A 46 -20.41 -4.18 16.14
CA HIS A 46 -21.70 -3.89 15.52
C HIS A 46 -22.41 -5.19 15.11
N ALA A 47 -23.67 -5.34 15.51
CA ALA A 47 -24.50 -6.47 15.11
C ALA A 47 -25.04 -6.27 13.68
N GLY A 48 -24.72 -7.20 12.79
CA GLY A 48 -25.27 -7.28 11.43
C GLY A 48 -26.09 -8.54 11.22
N PRO A 49 -26.72 -8.69 10.03
CA PRO A 49 -27.52 -9.87 9.70
C PRO A 49 -26.70 -11.18 9.70
N ASN A 50 -25.39 -11.08 9.51
CA ASN A 50 -24.47 -12.21 9.41
C ASN A 50 -23.61 -12.40 10.68
N GLY A 51 -23.95 -11.75 11.79
CA GLY A 51 -23.24 -11.85 13.07
C GLY A 51 -22.62 -10.54 13.53
N GLN A 52 -21.63 -10.64 14.43
CA GLN A 52 -20.94 -9.48 15.00
C GLN A 52 -19.77 -9.05 14.12
N HIS A 53 -19.68 -7.76 13.83
CA HIS A 53 -18.61 -7.14 13.08
C HIS A 53 -17.75 -6.29 14.01
N ILE A 54 -16.42 -6.42 13.92
CA ILE A 54 -15.49 -5.52 14.60
C ILE A 54 -15.23 -4.32 13.70
N CYS A 55 -15.44 -3.12 14.24
CA CYS A 55 -15.30 -1.86 13.56
C CYS A 55 -14.13 -1.08 14.15
N LEU A 56 -13.23 -0.59 13.29
CA LEU A 56 -12.10 0.25 13.66
C LEU A 56 -12.32 1.65 13.07
N VAL A 57 -12.16 2.68 13.89
CA VAL A 57 -12.33 4.09 13.51
C VAL A 57 -10.96 4.75 13.49
N PHE A 58 -10.57 5.26 12.33
CA PHE A 58 -9.28 5.90 12.12
C PHE A 58 -9.43 7.39 11.84
N GLU A 59 -8.33 8.12 12.00
CA GLU A 59 -8.18 9.42 11.33
C GLU A 59 -8.42 9.26 9.82
N PHE A 60 -8.97 10.30 9.19
CA PHE A 60 -9.15 10.26 7.73
C PHE A 60 -7.82 10.63 7.07
N LEU A 61 -7.33 9.75 6.21
CA LEU A 61 -6.17 9.98 5.35
C LEU A 61 -6.60 10.04 3.88
N GLY A 62 -5.69 10.51 3.04
CA GLY A 62 -5.88 10.65 1.61
C GLY A 62 -5.56 9.39 0.81
N ASP A 63 -5.04 9.61 -0.39
CA ASP A 63 -4.78 8.54 -1.36
C ASP A 63 -3.50 7.75 -1.04
N SER A 64 -3.48 6.47 -1.40
CA SER A 64 -2.26 5.66 -1.28
C SER A 64 -1.17 6.11 -2.25
N LEU A 65 0.08 5.81 -1.92
CA LEU A 65 1.19 6.04 -2.84
C LEU A 65 1.03 5.26 -4.15
N LEU A 66 0.36 4.11 -4.13
CA LEU A 66 0.01 3.40 -5.36
C LEU A 66 -0.87 4.27 -6.28
N LYS A 67 -1.86 4.95 -5.70
CA LYS A 67 -2.73 5.85 -6.46
C LYS A 67 -1.99 7.10 -6.95
N LEU A 68 -1.00 7.59 -6.19
CA LEU A 68 -0.10 8.65 -6.65
C LEU A 68 0.72 8.23 -7.88
N VAL A 69 1.36 7.05 -7.85
CA VAL A 69 2.12 6.51 -8.98
C VAL A 69 1.22 6.30 -10.20
N GLN A 70 0.01 5.77 -9.99
CA GLN A 70 -1.01 5.62 -11.04
C GLN A 70 -1.43 6.95 -11.64
N TYR A 71 -1.65 7.96 -10.79
CA TYR A 71 -1.99 9.32 -11.22
C TYR A 71 -0.86 9.92 -12.07
N ASN A 72 0.40 9.71 -11.68
CA ASN A 72 1.57 10.09 -12.46
C ASN A 72 1.88 9.15 -13.65
N ARG A 73 0.96 8.25 -13.99
CA ARG A 73 1.06 7.30 -15.12
C ARG A 73 2.31 6.41 -15.07
N TYR A 74 2.69 5.96 -13.88
CA TYR A 74 3.87 5.10 -13.65
C TYR A 74 5.17 5.73 -14.17
N LYS A 75 5.26 7.06 -14.16
CA LYS A 75 6.52 7.78 -14.24
C LYS A 75 7.03 8.08 -12.84
N GLY A 76 8.34 8.23 -12.70
CA GLY A 76 8.94 8.77 -11.48
C GLY A 76 8.35 10.12 -11.08
N ILE A 77 8.13 10.34 -9.79
CA ILE A 77 7.49 11.56 -9.26
C ILE A 77 8.48 12.73 -9.02
N GLY A 78 9.77 12.49 -9.28
CA GLY A 78 10.84 13.46 -9.07
C GLY A 78 11.46 13.40 -7.67
N LEU A 79 12.79 13.51 -7.59
CA LEU A 79 13.55 13.22 -6.36
C LEU A 79 13.21 14.11 -5.16
N GLY A 80 12.78 15.36 -5.37
CA GLY A 80 12.34 16.24 -4.27
C GLY A 80 11.16 15.63 -3.52
N ARG A 81 10.11 15.23 -4.26
CA ARG A 81 8.91 14.59 -3.71
C ARG A 81 9.20 13.22 -3.12
N VAL A 82 10.07 12.43 -3.77
CA VAL A 82 10.53 11.14 -3.22
C VAL A 82 11.18 11.34 -1.85
N LYS A 83 12.06 12.34 -1.69
CA LYS A 83 12.71 12.63 -0.41
C LYS A 83 11.72 13.01 0.69
N GLU A 84 10.70 13.79 0.36
CA GLU A 84 9.63 14.16 1.33
C GLU A 84 8.88 12.93 1.82
N ILE A 85 8.43 12.06 0.90
CA ILE A 85 7.75 10.80 1.25
C ILE A 85 8.69 9.89 2.06
N CYS A 86 9.94 9.73 1.62
CA CYS A 86 10.92 8.92 2.33
C CYS A 86 11.15 9.41 3.76
N ARG A 87 11.19 10.74 3.97
CA ARG A 87 11.33 11.31 5.32
C ARG A 87 10.18 10.90 6.23
N SER A 88 8.93 10.98 5.74
CA SER A 88 7.75 10.55 6.50
C SER A 88 7.77 9.06 6.83
N ILE A 89 8.08 8.20 5.85
CA ILE A 89 8.17 6.75 6.08
C ILE A 89 9.28 6.43 7.09
N LEU A 90 10.45 7.05 6.98
CA LEU A 90 11.57 6.81 7.90
C LEU A 90 11.27 7.27 9.33
N VAL A 91 10.55 8.38 9.51
CA VAL A 91 10.07 8.80 10.85
C VAL A 91 9.13 7.74 11.45
N GLY A 92 8.23 7.17 10.63
CA GLY A 92 7.35 6.10 11.07
C GLY A 92 8.09 4.80 11.42
N LEU A 93 9.05 4.39 10.59
CA LEU A 93 9.84 3.18 10.86
C LEU A 93 10.73 3.34 12.08
N ASP A 94 11.39 4.49 12.27
CA ASP A 94 12.20 4.78 13.46
C ASP A 94 11.37 4.67 14.74
N TYR A 95 10.15 5.21 14.73
CA TYR A 95 9.21 5.07 15.85
C TYR A 95 8.80 3.61 16.11
N LEU A 96 8.37 2.89 15.08
CA LEU A 96 7.94 1.50 15.20
C LEU A 96 9.07 0.60 15.71
N HIS A 97 10.26 0.72 15.15
CA HIS A 97 11.40 -0.13 15.45
C HIS A 97 12.07 0.27 16.77
N GLY A 98 12.39 1.55 16.92
CA GLY A 98 13.20 2.06 18.02
C GLY A 98 12.43 2.25 19.33
N GLU A 99 11.16 2.66 19.26
CA GLU A 99 10.38 2.97 20.46
C GLU A 99 9.37 1.86 20.84
N LEU A 100 8.83 1.14 19.85
CA LEU A 100 7.76 0.15 20.07
C LEU A 100 8.20 -1.31 19.92
N GLY A 101 9.28 -1.59 19.18
CA GLY A 101 9.69 -2.96 18.87
C GLY A 101 8.71 -3.69 17.93
N ILE A 102 8.00 -2.94 17.08
CA ILE A 102 7.05 -3.46 16.09
C ILE A 102 7.74 -3.59 14.74
N ILE A 103 7.54 -4.72 14.06
CA ILE A 103 7.90 -4.92 12.65
C ILE A 103 6.61 -4.84 11.84
N HIS A 104 6.57 -3.98 10.82
CA HIS A 104 5.38 -3.80 9.99
C HIS A 104 5.12 -5.01 9.07
N SER A 105 6.20 -5.59 8.53
CA SER A 105 6.24 -6.86 7.77
C SER A 105 5.52 -6.88 6.41
N ASP A 106 4.70 -5.88 6.08
CA ASP A 106 4.06 -5.77 4.75
C ASP A 106 4.07 -4.32 4.20
N LEU A 107 5.22 -3.65 4.27
CA LEU A 107 5.35 -2.28 3.76
C LEU A 107 5.36 -2.29 2.22
N LYS A 108 4.45 -1.51 1.62
CA LYS A 108 4.27 -1.38 0.16
C LYS A 108 3.54 -0.09 -0.18
N LEU A 109 3.43 0.24 -1.47
CA LEU A 109 2.77 1.48 -1.92
C LEU A 109 1.31 1.61 -1.49
N GLU A 110 0.60 0.49 -1.30
CA GLU A 110 -0.78 0.46 -0.81
C GLU A 110 -0.89 0.82 0.67
N ASN A 111 0.15 0.50 1.46
CA ASN A 111 0.15 0.61 2.93
C ASN A 111 0.83 1.90 3.41
N VAL A 112 0.96 2.88 2.52
CA VAL A 112 1.39 4.25 2.85
C VAL A 112 0.39 5.22 2.21
N LEU A 113 -0.27 6.02 3.04
CA LEU A 113 -1.30 6.97 2.60
C LEU A 113 -0.81 8.40 2.77
N LEU A 114 -1.11 9.25 1.77
CA LEU A 114 -0.95 10.69 1.89
C LEU A 114 -1.89 11.24 2.97
N VAL A 115 -1.52 12.35 3.61
CA VAL A 115 -2.38 13.02 4.59
C VAL A 115 -3.56 13.72 3.89
N SER A 116 -3.41 14.08 2.61
CA SER A 116 -4.46 14.73 1.81
C SER A 116 -4.79 13.94 0.54
N THR A 117 -6.03 14.05 0.07
CA THR A 117 -6.48 13.43 -1.19
C THR A 117 -5.94 14.19 -2.39
N ILE A 118 -5.53 13.46 -3.43
CA ILE A 118 -5.17 14.03 -4.72
C ILE A 118 -6.44 14.59 -5.35
N ASP A 119 -6.39 15.86 -5.76
CA ASP A 119 -7.50 16.55 -6.42
C ASP A 119 -7.18 16.75 -7.91
N PRO A 120 -7.71 15.90 -8.81
CA PRO A 120 -7.44 16.01 -10.25
C PRO A 120 -7.96 17.32 -10.87
N SER A 121 -8.86 18.05 -10.20
CA SER A 121 -9.40 19.32 -10.71
C SER A 121 -8.38 20.46 -10.63
N LYS A 122 -7.40 20.35 -9.72
CA LYS A 122 -6.29 21.30 -9.54
C LYS A 122 -5.13 21.06 -10.51
N ASP A 123 -5.19 20.00 -11.32
CA ASP A 123 -4.19 19.72 -12.34
C ASP A 123 -4.29 20.77 -13.47
N PRO A 124 -3.28 21.66 -13.64
CA PRO A 124 -3.26 22.60 -14.75
C PRO A 124 -3.29 21.89 -16.11
N ILE A 125 -2.87 20.63 -16.15
CA ILE A 125 -2.83 19.80 -17.34
C ILE A 125 -4.10 18.94 -17.37
N ARG A 126 -5.22 19.58 -17.75
CA ARG A 126 -6.50 18.91 -17.98
C ARG A 126 -6.42 17.94 -19.15
N SER A 127 -5.91 16.73 -18.94
CA SER A 127 -6.22 15.66 -19.90
C SER A 127 -7.71 15.36 -19.73
N GLY A 128 -8.53 15.77 -20.70
CA GLY A 128 -10.01 15.65 -20.71
C GLY A 128 -10.57 14.22 -20.61
N LEU A 129 -9.71 13.23 -20.33
CA LEU A 129 -10.12 11.91 -19.86
C LEU A 129 -10.33 11.99 -18.36
N LYS A 130 -11.61 12.08 -17.95
CA LYS A 130 -12.03 11.68 -16.61
C LYS A 130 -11.49 10.25 -16.38
N PRO A 131 -10.74 9.98 -15.31
CA PRO A 131 -10.60 8.60 -14.86
C PRO A 131 -12.02 8.11 -14.59
N ASN A 132 -12.47 7.05 -15.28
CA ASN A 132 -13.70 6.37 -14.89
C ASN A 132 -13.44 5.73 -13.52
N LEU A 133 -13.64 6.52 -12.47
CA LEU A 133 -13.90 6.08 -11.11
C LEU A 133 -15.40 5.79 -11.03
N GLU A 134 -15.91 4.90 -11.89
CA GLU A 134 -17.19 4.27 -11.60
C GLU A 134 -16.93 3.37 -10.39
N ARG A 135 -17.57 3.70 -9.27
CA ARG A 135 -17.70 2.76 -8.15
C ARG A 135 -18.35 1.51 -8.74
N PRO A 136 -17.76 0.31 -8.58
CA PRO A 136 -18.48 -0.90 -8.96
C PRO A 136 -19.76 -0.93 -8.14
N GLU A 137 -20.91 -0.92 -8.79
CA GLU A 137 -22.17 -1.24 -8.15
C GLU A 137 -22.00 -2.60 -7.48
N GLY A 138 -22.16 -2.61 -6.16
CA GLY A 138 -21.98 -3.81 -5.35
C GLY A 138 -23.00 -4.87 -5.75
N ASN A 139 -22.52 -5.99 -6.29
CA ASN A 139 -23.35 -7.17 -6.47
C ASN A 139 -23.39 -7.95 -5.14
N PRO A 140 -24.57 -8.26 -4.57
CA PRO A 140 -24.73 -8.64 -3.17
C PRO A 140 -24.40 -10.11 -2.83
N ASN A 141 -23.45 -10.74 -3.49
CA ASN A 141 -22.97 -12.08 -3.13
C ASN A 141 -21.44 -12.12 -3.10
N GLY A 142 -20.90 -11.99 -1.89
CA GLY A 142 -19.47 -12.02 -1.63
C GLY A 142 -18.93 -13.44 -1.52
N GLU A 143 -18.11 -13.83 -2.48
CA GLU A 143 -17.01 -14.77 -2.28
C GLU A 143 -15.72 -14.05 -2.65
N ALA A 144 -14.87 -13.82 -1.65
CA ALA A 144 -13.52 -13.32 -1.86
C ALA A 144 -12.59 -14.52 -2.06
N VAL A 145 -12.57 -15.02 -3.30
CA VAL A 145 -11.49 -15.86 -3.80
C VAL A 145 -10.80 -15.03 -4.88
N LEU A 146 -9.48 -14.81 -4.75
CA LEU A 146 -8.66 -14.16 -5.77
C LEU A 146 -8.82 -14.93 -7.09
N ASN A 147 -9.65 -14.39 -7.99
CA ASN A 147 -10.14 -15.13 -9.14
C ASN A 147 -9.06 -15.12 -10.26
N PRO A 148 -8.72 -16.26 -10.90
CA PRO A 148 -7.77 -16.33 -12.02
C PRO A 148 -8.08 -15.40 -13.21
N ILE A 149 -9.30 -14.86 -13.24
CA ILE A 149 -9.81 -13.89 -14.19
C ILE A 149 -9.12 -12.52 -14.04
N ASP A 150 -8.80 -12.08 -12.81
CA ASP A 150 -8.13 -10.80 -12.56
C ASP A 150 -6.64 -10.83 -12.94
N LYS A 151 -5.97 -11.98 -12.70
CA LYS A 151 -4.61 -12.23 -13.22
C LYS A 151 -4.60 -12.22 -14.75
N LYS A 152 -5.59 -12.85 -15.41
CA LYS A 152 -5.73 -12.81 -16.88
C LYS A 152 -6.04 -11.42 -17.41
N LEU A 153 -6.85 -10.63 -16.72
CA LEU A 153 -7.21 -9.26 -17.12
C LEU A 153 -6.01 -8.31 -17.02
N LYS A 154 -5.23 -8.38 -15.93
CA LYS A 154 -3.97 -7.63 -15.76
C LYS A 154 -2.91 -8.05 -16.78
N MET A 155 -2.81 -9.33 -17.11
CA MET A 155 -1.85 -9.84 -18.11
C MET A 155 -2.27 -9.46 -19.55
N ARG A 156 -3.58 -9.44 -19.85
CA ARG A 156 -4.12 -8.91 -21.12
C ARG A 156 -3.86 -7.41 -21.23
N ALA A 157 -4.06 -6.65 -20.17
CA ALA A 157 -3.76 -5.21 -20.12
C ALA A 157 -2.25 -4.95 -20.36
N ARG A 158 -1.37 -5.71 -19.71
CA ARG A 158 0.09 -5.64 -19.93
C ARG A 158 0.50 -6.01 -21.36
N ARG A 159 -0.09 -7.06 -21.97
CA ARG A 159 0.19 -7.44 -23.37
C ARG A 159 -0.34 -6.43 -24.39
N VAL A 160 -1.50 -5.82 -24.13
CA VAL A 160 -2.03 -4.75 -24.98
C VAL A 160 -1.17 -3.50 -24.88
N LEU A 161 -0.71 -3.14 -23.67
CA LEU A 161 0.22 -2.02 -23.45
C LEU A 161 1.59 -2.26 -24.08
N ALA A 162 2.14 -3.47 -24.00
CA ALA A 162 3.41 -3.83 -24.66
C ALA A 162 3.29 -3.84 -26.19
N LYS A 163 2.18 -4.34 -26.74
CA LYS A 163 1.90 -4.25 -28.20
C LYS A 163 1.65 -2.81 -28.68
N LEU A 164 1.08 -1.96 -27.83
CA LEU A 164 0.95 -0.52 -28.09
C LEU A 164 2.30 0.22 -27.97
N ALA A 165 3.21 -0.25 -27.12
CA ALA A 165 4.57 0.29 -27.01
C ALA A 165 5.43 -0.05 -28.24
N GLU A 166 5.31 -1.27 -28.78
CA GLU A 166 6.02 -1.69 -30.00
C GLU A 166 5.50 -0.99 -31.27
N LYS A 167 4.21 -0.61 -31.31
CA LYS A 167 3.62 0.12 -32.44
C LYS A 167 3.95 1.63 -32.46
N ARG A 168 4.66 2.15 -31.45
CA ARG A 168 5.00 3.58 -31.25
C ARG A 168 6.35 4.01 -31.84
N LYS A 169 6.79 3.35 -32.92
CA LYS A 169 7.87 3.89 -33.78
C LYS A 169 7.38 4.91 -34.84
N SER A 170 6.21 5.52 -34.64
CA SER A 170 5.82 6.74 -35.38
C SER A 170 5.67 7.92 -34.41
N ALA A 171 6.40 8.98 -34.73
CA ALA A 171 6.73 10.15 -33.92
C ALA A 171 5.56 11.11 -33.59
N ALA A 172 4.32 10.64 -33.43
CA ALA A 172 3.14 11.51 -33.28
C ALA A 172 2.34 11.33 -31.97
N GLU A 173 2.74 10.43 -31.06
CA GLU A 173 2.10 10.23 -29.74
C GLU A 173 2.88 10.84 -28.56
N PHE A 174 3.86 11.72 -28.86
CA PHE A 174 4.80 12.34 -27.91
C PHE A 174 4.21 13.49 -27.08
N ALA A 175 2.89 13.64 -27.00
CA ALA A 175 2.23 14.69 -26.23
C ALA A 175 0.99 14.19 -25.47
N ARG A 176 1.11 13.06 -24.76
CA ARG A 176 0.30 12.91 -23.53
C ARG A 176 0.97 13.78 -22.47
N SER A 177 0.54 15.03 -22.41
CA SER A 177 1.03 16.02 -21.45
C SER A 177 1.13 15.39 -20.05
N GLU A 178 2.28 15.58 -19.42
CA GLU A 178 2.59 15.09 -18.08
C GLU A 178 1.53 15.58 -17.10
N ARG A 179 1.11 14.75 -16.16
CA ARG A 179 0.21 15.21 -15.10
C ARG A 179 1.04 16.11 -14.19
N SER A 180 0.54 17.27 -13.80
CA SER A 180 1.25 18.08 -12.81
C SER A 180 1.01 17.46 -11.42
N LEU A 181 2.09 17.30 -10.68
CA LEU A 181 2.07 16.90 -9.27
C LEU A 181 2.22 18.12 -8.34
N ASP A 182 2.08 19.33 -8.88
CA ASP A 182 2.23 20.56 -8.10
C ASP A 182 1.02 20.77 -7.19
N GLY A 183 1.29 21.20 -5.96
CA GLY A 183 0.24 21.42 -4.95
C GLY A 183 -0.31 20.15 -4.29
N ILE A 184 0.19 18.95 -4.64
CA ILE A 184 -0.06 17.73 -3.87
C ILE A 184 0.89 17.76 -2.66
N ASP A 185 0.34 17.64 -1.45
CA ASP A 185 1.10 17.47 -0.21
C ASP A 185 1.66 16.04 -0.13
N MET A 186 2.97 15.91 -0.05
CA MET A 186 3.69 14.64 -0.01
C MET A 186 3.80 14.05 1.40
N THR A 187 3.30 14.75 2.43
CA THR A 187 3.25 14.22 3.80
C THR A 187 2.41 12.95 3.81
N CYS A 188 2.96 11.86 4.35
CA CYS A 188 2.29 10.56 4.37
C CYS A 188 2.43 9.86 5.72
N LYS A 189 1.66 8.78 5.88
CA LYS A 189 1.67 7.92 7.06
C LYS A 189 1.65 6.44 6.69
N ILE A 190 2.31 5.62 7.50
CA ILE A 190 2.26 4.16 7.42
C ILE A 190 0.91 3.69 8.00
N VAL A 191 0.26 2.76 7.30
CA VAL A 191 -1.06 2.22 7.64
C VAL A 191 -1.08 0.69 7.50
N ASP A 192 -2.18 0.07 7.95
CA ASP A 192 -2.45 -1.37 7.81
C ASP A 192 -1.48 -2.28 8.57
N PHE A 193 -1.72 -2.40 9.88
CA PHE A 193 -0.93 -3.21 10.80
C PHE A 193 -1.48 -4.64 10.95
N GLY A 194 -2.31 -5.11 10.00
CA GLY A 194 -2.90 -6.45 10.06
C GLY A 194 -1.89 -7.60 9.95
N ASN A 195 -0.72 -7.33 9.35
CA ASN A 195 0.41 -8.27 9.25
C ASN A 195 1.56 -7.95 10.22
N ALA A 196 1.42 -6.92 11.05
CA ALA A 196 2.49 -6.52 11.96
C ALA A 196 2.78 -7.60 13.01
N CYS A 197 4.01 -7.60 13.52
CA CYS A 197 4.41 -8.49 14.61
C CYS A 197 5.35 -7.78 15.58
N TRP A 198 5.43 -8.29 16.81
CA TRP A 198 6.44 -7.84 17.77
C TRP A 198 7.76 -8.52 17.47
N ALA A 199 8.87 -7.79 17.57
CA ALA A 199 10.19 -8.33 17.24
C ALA A 199 10.60 -9.55 18.09
N ASP A 200 10.08 -9.65 19.31
CA ASP A 200 10.29 -10.77 20.25
C ASP A 200 9.22 -11.88 20.13
N LYS A 201 8.18 -11.68 19.33
CA LYS A 201 7.05 -12.61 19.15
C LYS A 201 6.59 -12.66 17.71
N GLN A 202 7.39 -13.34 16.89
CA GLN A 202 7.11 -13.59 15.48
C GLN A 202 6.08 -14.71 15.32
N PHE A 203 5.05 -14.48 14.49
CA PHE A 203 3.93 -15.42 14.31
C PHE A 203 4.04 -16.28 13.05
N THR A 204 4.80 -15.83 12.06
CA THR A 204 4.96 -16.49 10.75
C THR A 204 6.28 -16.05 10.13
N ASP A 205 6.92 -16.95 9.39
CA ASP A 205 8.08 -16.65 8.53
C ASP A 205 7.66 -16.18 7.14
N PHE A 206 6.40 -16.39 6.77
CA PHE A 206 5.85 -15.92 5.50
C PHE A 206 5.33 -14.49 5.65
N ILE A 207 6.23 -13.52 5.45
CA ILE A 207 5.94 -12.08 5.50
C ILE A 207 6.24 -11.41 4.16
N GLN A 208 5.86 -10.13 4.06
CA GLN A 208 6.06 -9.22 2.93
C GLN A 208 5.39 -9.63 1.62
N THR A 209 4.81 -8.63 0.96
CA THR A 209 4.40 -8.75 -0.44
C THR A 209 5.63 -8.97 -1.33
N ARG A 210 5.52 -9.91 -2.28
CA ARG A 210 6.63 -10.47 -3.05
C ARG A 210 7.65 -9.46 -3.60
N GLN A 211 7.20 -8.36 -4.22
CA GLN A 211 8.07 -7.37 -4.84
C GLN A 211 8.89 -6.55 -3.81
N TYR A 212 8.44 -6.55 -2.56
CA TYR A 212 9.02 -5.83 -1.43
C TYR A 212 9.68 -6.78 -0.43
N ARG A 213 9.75 -8.08 -0.75
CA ARG A 213 10.24 -9.12 0.16
C ARG A 213 11.76 -9.12 0.25
N ALA A 214 12.26 -9.17 1.46
CA ALA A 214 13.68 -9.14 1.78
C ALA A 214 14.35 -10.51 1.50
N PRO A 215 15.64 -10.53 1.13
CA PRO A 215 16.35 -11.75 0.81
C PRO A 215 16.44 -12.72 2.00
N GLU A 216 16.58 -12.23 3.23
CA GLU A 216 16.59 -13.06 4.44
C GLU A 216 15.26 -13.81 4.66
N VAL A 217 14.14 -13.22 4.24
CA VAL A 217 12.82 -13.87 4.27
C VAL A 217 12.72 -14.92 3.18
N ILE A 218 13.20 -14.62 1.97
CA ILE A 218 13.23 -15.59 0.85
C ILE A 218 14.10 -16.80 1.20
N LEU A 219 15.25 -16.57 1.83
CA LEU A 219 16.22 -17.61 2.19
C LEU A 219 15.88 -18.35 3.50
N GLY A 220 14.83 -17.92 4.21
CA GLY A 220 14.48 -18.51 5.52
C GLY A 220 15.56 -18.33 6.58
N ALA A 221 16.33 -17.23 6.52
CA ALA A 221 17.45 -16.97 7.42
C ALA A 221 17.01 -16.32 8.76
N GLY A 222 15.71 -16.25 9.01
CA GLY A 222 15.10 -15.43 10.06
C GLY A 222 15.02 -13.96 9.67
N TYR A 223 14.20 -13.20 10.39
CA TYR A 223 14.01 -11.77 10.11
C TYR A 223 13.95 -10.92 11.39
N SER A 224 14.13 -9.61 11.20
CA SER A 224 13.98 -8.59 12.24
C SER A 224 13.62 -7.25 11.56
N PHE A 225 13.79 -6.12 12.24
CA PHE A 225 13.54 -4.77 11.73
C PHE A 225 14.06 -4.47 10.30
N PRO A 226 15.24 -4.98 9.84
CA PRO A 226 15.76 -4.67 8.50
C PRO A 226 14.85 -5.06 7.33
N VAL A 227 13.89 -5.98 7.51
CA VAL A 227 12.98 -6.36 6.43
C VAL A 227 12.10 -5.18 5.98
N ASP A 228 11.65 -4.34 6.91
CA ASP A 228 10.88 -3.14 6.57
C ASP A 228 11.76 -2.11 5.84
N MET A 229 13.05 -2.04 6.17
CA MET A 229 14.02 -1.17 5.49
C MET A 229 14.27 -1.61 4.05
N TRP A 230 14.29 -2.92 3.79
CA TRP A 230 14.32 -3.46 2.43
C TRP A 230 13.07 -3.08 1.64
N SER A 231 11.88 -3.30 2.20
CA SER A 231 10.62 -2.90 1.56
C SER A 231 10.55 -1.40 1.30
N PHE A 232 11.04 -0.58 2.24
CA PHE A 232 11.18 0.88 2.08
C PHE A 232 12.07 1.24 0.88
N ALA A 233 13.21 0.57 0.71
CA ALA A 233 14.10 0.81 -0.43
C ALA A 233 13.41 0.49 -1.77
N CYS A 234 12.63 -0.60 -1.83
CA CYS A 234 11.81 -0.93 -2.99
C CYS A 234 10.76 0.16 -3.29
N ILE A 235 10.07 0.69 -2.27
CA ILE A 235 9.14 1.82 -2.41
C ILE A 235 9.85 3.06 -2.95
N ALA A 236 10.98 3.44 -2.36
CA ALA A 236 11.73 4.63 -2.76
C ALA A 236 12.19 4.55 -4.23
N PHE A 237 12.66 3.37 -4.66
CA PHE A 237 12.99 3.11 -6.05
C PHE A 237 11.76 3.25 -6.96
N GLU A 238 10.65 2.62 -6.61
CA GLU A 238 9.43 2.64 -7.42
C GLU A 238 8.83 4.04 -7.55
N LEU A 239 8.91 4.86 -6.52
CA LEU A 239 8.50 6.27 -6.59
C LEU A 239 9.44 7.08 -7.51
N ALA A 240 10.74 6.80 -7.48
CA ALA A 240 11.73 7.53 -8.27
C ALA A 240 11.70 7.18 -9.76
N THR A 241 11.38 5.93 -10.11
CA THR A 241 11.44 5.42 -11.49
C THR A 241 10.06 5.22 -12.11
N GLY A 242 9.05 4.94 -11.28
CA GLY A 242 7.75 4.42 -11.72
C GLY A 242 7.74 2.90 -11.98
N GLU A 243 8.86 2.23 -11.72
CA GLU A 243 9.04 0.79 -11.95
C GLU A 243 9.35 0.04 -10.65
N MET A 244 8.81 -1.17 -10.52
CA MET A 244 9.15 -2.07 -9.41
C MET A 244 10.64 -2.46 -9.48
N LEU A 245 11.35 -2.36 -8.36
CA LEU A 245 12.78 -2.73 -8.28
C LEU A 245 13.01 -4.21 -8.62
N PHE A 246 12.18 -5.08 -8.05
CA PHE A 246 12.20 -6.52 -8.33
C PHE A 246 10.86 -6.96 -8.92
N THR A 247 10.92 -7.57 -10.10
CA THR A 247 9.77 -8.16 -10.78
C THR A 247 10.03 -9.64 -11.07
N PRO A 248 9.99 -10.51 -10.04
CA PRO A 248 10.23 -11.93 -10.24
C PRO A 248 9.26 -12.48 -11.28
N LYS A 249 9.79 -13.33 -12.16
CA LYS A 249 9.05 -13.98 -13.25
C LYS A 249 9.09 -15.48 -13.02
N GLU A 250 8.01 -16.16 -13.41
CA GLU A 250 8.00 -17.61 -13.50
C GLU A 250 9.08 -18.11 -14.46
N GLY A 251 9.89 -19.05 -14.00
CA GLY A 251 10.89 -19.77 -14.81
C GLY A 251 10.61 -21.27 -14.84
N HIS A 252 11.20 -21.99 -15.78
CA HIS A 252 11.14 -23.45 -15.77
C HIS A 252 12.01 -23.99 -14.61
N GLY A 253 11.35 -24.53 -13.58
CA GLY A 253 12.00 -25.25 -12.48
C GLY A 253 12.02 -24.53 -11.14
N TYR A 254 11.42 -23.34 -11.02
CA TYR A 254 11.18 -22.67 -9.73
C TYR A 254 9.86 -21.93 -9.74
N SER A 255 9.19 -21.92 -8.60
CA SER A 255 7.89 -21.27 -8.43
C SER A 255 8.03 -19.76 -8.31
N GLU A 256 6.90 -19.06 -8.37
CA GLU A 256 6.82 -17.62 -8.11
C GLU A 256 7.20 -17.25 -6.65
N ASP A 257 7.17 -18.21 -5.72
CA ASP A 257 7.42 -18.03 -4.29
C ASP A 257 8.78 -18.58 -3.82
N GLU A 258 9.58 -19.12 -4.74
CA GLU A 258 10.99 -19.50 -4.58
C GLU A 258 11.92 -18.42 -5.13
#